data_AF-A0A8H3GVH1-F1
#
_entry.id   AF-A0A8H3GVH1-F1
#
_cell.length_a   1.000
_cell.length_b   1.000
_cell.length_c   1.000
_cell.angle_alpha   90.00
_cell.angle_beta   90.00
_cell.angle_gamma   90.00
#
_symmetry.space_group_name_H-M   'P 1'
#
loop_
_entity.id
_entity.type
_entity.pdbx_description
1 polymer ?
#
loop_
_entity_poly.entity_id
_entity_poly.type
_entity_poly.pdbx_seq_one_letter_code
_entity_poly.pdbx_strand_id
1 'polypeptide(L)'
;MAEAVVHTHGSLGRGSNRGARRGGRGRGSQGRTVQMRERPTHFISVPLDHLQQFTSQVSCFTDSMLAVSPPIAGLDSSIVVSPNRLHLTLGVMNLASEEHQSAQPEASASKEAKTPQKSIADALAVLSSLKPDIESALKGQPLQLCLNEFNVMRRSSAGEADVMYIGPATAGTQTKEHMQSVGVLETVNRRFIEEGFITDTRPLKVGRATLRAHMHLVHVLIVRHKVALYYIEHVISQTSK
;
A
#
# COMPACT_ATOMS: atom_id res chain seq x y z
N MET A 1 6.19 -10.13 64.24
CA MET A 1 6.69 -11.38 64.84
C MET A 1 7.11 -12.32 63.71
N ALA A 2 8.38 -12.77 63.76
CA ALA A 2 9.07 -13.81 62.97
C ALA A 2 9.16 -13.60 61.43
N GLU A 3 10.32 -13.28 60.84
CA GLU A 3 11.49 -14.16 60.52
C GLU A 3 11.10 -15.37 59.64
N ALA A 4 11.74 -15.69 58.51
CA ALA A 4 13.19 -15.89 58.38
C ALA A 4 13.75 -15.74 56.94
N VAL A 5 15.06 -15.49 56.94
CA VAL A 5 16.07 -15.41 55.87
C VAL A 5 16.56 -16.80 55.49
N VAL A 6 16.86 -17.06 54.20
CA VAL A 6 17.99 -17.94 53.79
C VAL A 6 18.61 -17.44 52.47
N HIS A 7 19.88 -17.04 52.56
CA HIS A 7 20.83 -16.92 51.45
C HIS A 7 21.53 -18.26 51.21
N THR A 8 21.84 -18.61 49.96
CA THR A 8 23.01 -19.45 49.64
C THR A 8 23.73 -18.97 48.36
N HIS A 9 25.05 -18.90 48.51
CA HIS A 9 26.09 -18.59 47.53
C HIS A 9 26.52 -19.85 46.74
N GLY A 10 27.17 -19.62 45.60
CA GLY A 10 28.02 -20.59 44.86
C GLY A 10 27.64 -20.62 43.39
N SER A 11 28.54 -20.59 42.39
CA SER A 11 29.96 -20.92 42.34
C SER A 11 30.51 -20.37 41.01
N LEU A 12 31.73 -19.85 41.04
CA LEU A 12 32.51 -19.39 39.90
C LEU A 12 33.07 -20.60 39.13
N GLY A 13 32.56 -20.84 37.92
CA GLY A 13 33.09 -21.81 36.97
C GLY A 13 33.98 -21.15 35.91
N ARG A 14 35.28 -21.07 36.20
CA ARG A 14 36.36 -20.66 35.28
C ARG A 14 36.73 -21.86 34.41
N GLY A 15 36.40 -21.82 33.12
CA GLY A 15 36.72 -22.88 32.15
C GLY A 15 37.24 -22.32 30.85
N SER A 16 38.56 -22.11 30.77
CA SER A 16 39.28 -21.93 29.50
C SER A 16 39.18 -23.21 28.68
N ASN A 17 38.71 -23.12 27.44
CA ASN A 17 39.09 -24.10 26.43
C ASN A 17 39.37 -23.44 25.08
N ARG A 18 40.67 -23.47 24.74
CA ARG A 18 41.22 -23.24 23.41
C ARG A 18 40.79 -24.38 22.51
N GLY A 19 40.25 -24.07 21.34
CA GLY A 19 39.88 -25.10 20.37
C GLY A 19 39.65 -24.55 18.98
N ALA A 20 40.61 -24.84 18.10
CA ALA A 20 40.45 -25.04 16.66
C ALA A 20 39.97 -23.86 15.80
N ARG A 21 40.97 -23.24 15.18
CA ARG A 21 40.96 -22.80 13.78
C ARG A 21 40.14 -23.76 12.90
N ARG A 22 38.99 -23.31 12.40
CA ARG A 22 38.40 -23.82 11.15
C ARG A 22 38.27 -22.66 10.18
N GLY A 23 39.10 -22.71 9.15
CA GLY A 23 38.98 -21.87 7.97
C GLY A 23 37.61 -22.08 7.32
N GLY A 24 36.71 -21.13 7.55
CA GLY A 24 35.53 -20.96 6.72
C GLY A 24 35.95 -20.21 5.46
N ARG A 25 36.26 -20.97 4.40
CA ARG A 25 36.37 -20.48 3.03
C ARG A 25 35.30 -19.41 2.79
N GLY A 26 35.76 -18.22 2.40
CA GLY A 26 34.92 -17.16 1.88
C GLY A 26 34.07 -17.71 0.74
N ARG A 27 32.81 -18.01 1.06
CA ARG A 27 31.80 -18.33 0.08
C ARG A 27 31.37 -16.98 -0.47
N GLY A 28 31.79 -16.72 -1.71
CA GLY A 28 31.58 -15.46 -2.41
C GLY A 28 30.19 -14.92 -2.11
N SER A 29 30.16 -13.78 -1.44
CA SER A 29 29.05 -12.86 -1.53
C SER A 29 29.01 -12.45 -2.99
N GLN A 30 28.34 -13.26 -3.82
CA GLN A 30 27.82 -12.79 -5.08
C GLN A 30 27.01 -11.57 -4.69
N GLY A 31 27.58 -10.40 -4.97
CA GLY A 31 26.96 -9.11 -4.75
C GLY A 31 25.64 -9.16 -5.48
N ARG A 32 24.59 -9.53 -4.74
CA ARG A 32 23.22 -9.35 -5.15
C ARG A 32 23.07 -7.84 -5.14
N THR A 33 23.42 -7.21 -6.26
CA THR A 33 23.10 -5.83 -6.55
C THR A 33 21.61 -5.75 -6.26
N VAL A 34 21.28 -5.17 -5.11
CA VAL A 34 19.92 -4.81 -4.79
C VAL A 34 19.59 -3.80 -5.87
N GLN A 35 18.97 -4.26 -6.96
CA GLN A 35 18.37 -3.38 -7.94
C GLN A 35 17.34 -2.60 -7.13
N MET A 36 17.75 -1.39 -6.73
CA MET A 36 16.86 -0.46 -6.09
C MET A 36 15.77 -0.21 -7.12
N ARG A 37 14.60 -0.81 -6.88
CA ARG A 37 13.44 -0.56 -7.74
C ARG A 37 13.24 0.95 -7.74
N GLU A 38 13.33 1.56 -8.91
CA GLU A 38 13.07 2.98 -9.06
C GLU A 38 11.71 3.31 -8.45
N ARG A 39 11.67 4.40 -7.67
CA ARG A 39 10.46 4.82 -7.00
C ARG A 39 9.42 5.23 -8.06
N PRO A 40 8.18 4.68 -8.01
CA PRO A 40 7.10 5.12 -8.88
C PRO A 40 6.91 6.63 -8.86
N THR A 41 6.83 7.25 -10.04
CA THR A 41 6.63 8.71 -10.18
C THR A 41 5.17 9.08 -10.44
N HIS A 42 4.40 8.18 -11.07
CA HIS A 42 3.02 8.43 -11.47
C HIS A 42 2.11 7.25 -11.09
N PHE A 43 0.80 7.48 -11.11
CA PHE A 43 -0.19 6.45 -10.87
C PHE A 43 -1.52 6.76 -11.58
N ILE A 44 -2.29 5.71 -11.86
CA ILE A 44 -3.66 5.82 -12.36
C ILE A 44 -4.60 5.76 -11.17
N SER A 45 -5.61 6.62 -11.14
CA SER A 45 -6.58 6.58 -10.05
C SER A 45 -8.01 6.92 -10.46
N VAL A 46 -8.95 6.47 -9.64
CA VAL A 46 -10.34 6.95 -9.62
C VAL A 46 -10.51 7.86 -8.41
N PRO A 47 -10.73 9.17 -8.59
CA PRO A 47 -10.96 10.09 -7.48
C PRO A 47 -12.32 9.84 -6.82
N LEU A 48 -12.40 10.03 -5.49
CA LEU A 48 -13.59 9.79 -4.68
C LEU A 48 -14.12 11.05 -3.99
N ASP A 49 -13.54 12.20 -4.30
CA ASP A 49 -13.83 13.52 -3.72
C ASP A 49 -15.27 14.00 -3.98
N HIS A 50 -15.87 13.59 -5.09
CA HIS A 50 -17.25 13.91 -5.43
C HIS A 50 -18.29 13.14 -4.60
N LEU A 51 -17.90 12.09 -3.87
CA LEU A 51 -18.80 11.29 -3.04
C LEU A 51 -18.99 11.93 -1.66
N GLN A 52 -19.76 13.02 -1.59
CA GLN A 52 -19.90 13.88 -0.40
C GLN A 52 -20.29 13.12 0.89
N GLN A 53 -21.21 12.15 0.79
CA GLN A 53 -21.60 11.34 1.94
C GLN A 53 -20.42 10.50 2.46
N PHE A 54 -19.66 9.90 1.54
CA PHE A 54 -18.51 9.08 1.87
C PHE A 54 -17.38 9.93 2.47
N THR A 55 -17.03 11.06 1.84
CA THR A 55 -15.99 11.96 2.37
C THR A 55 -16.35 12.51 3.75
N SER A 56 -17.63 12.85 3.98
CA SER A 56 -18.12 13.28 5.30
C SER A 56 -18.03 12.19 6.36
N GLN A 57 -18.39 10.94 6.01
CA GLN A 57 -18.25 9.80 6.92
C GLN A 57 -16.77 9.56 7.28
N VAL A 58 -15.87 9.63 6.31
CA VAL A 58 -14.43 9.52 6.56
C VAL A 58 -13.95 10.65 7.46
N SER A 59 -14.35 11.91 7.22
CA SER A 59 -14.02 13.05 8.09
C SER A 59 -14.42 12.79 9.54
N CYS A 60 -15.71 12.49 9.76
CA CYS A 60 -16.25 12.24 11.11
C CYS A 60 -15.52 11.10 11.82
N PHE A 61 -15.21 10.02 11.08
CA PHE A 61 -14.42 8.91 11.61
C PHE A 61 -13.01 9.33 11.99
N THR A 62 -12.28 10.05 11.12
CA THR A 62 -10.91 10.50 11.41
C THR A 62 -10.87 11.52 12.54
N ASP A 63 -11.85 12.43 12.61
CA ASP A 63 -11.96 13.41 13.70
C ASP A 63 -12.21 12.71 15.04
N SER A 64 -13.09 11.70 15.04
CA SER A 64 -13.35 10.88 16.23
C SER A 64 -12.10 10.14 16.69
N MET A 65 -11.32 9.59 15.76
CA MET A 65 -10.04 8.90 16.06
C MET A 65 -8.98 9.86 16.63
N LEU A 66 -8.92 11.10 16.12
CA LEU A 66 -8.00 12.13 16.60
C LEU A 66 -8.41 12.71 17.97
N ALA A 67 -9.70 12.67 18.30
CA ALA A 67 -10.24 13.17 19.57
C ALA A 67 -10.20 12.16 20.73
N VAL A 68 -9.75 10.92 20.51
CA VAL A 68 -9.69 9.88 21.54
C VAL A 68 -8.76 10.30 22.70
N SER A 69 -9.17 9.99 23.94
CA SER A 69 -8.39 10.19 25.15
C SER A 69 -8.19 8.87 25.91
N PRO A 70 -6.94 8.46 26.22
CA PRO A 70 -5.69 9.13 25.85
C PRO A 70 -5.45 9.10 24.33
N PRO A 71 -4.73 10.09 23.76
CA PRO A 71 -4.41 10.12 22.34
C PRO A 71 -3.74 8.83 21.85
N ILE A 72 -4.10 8.39 20.65
CA ILE A 72 -3.50 7.21 20.03
C ILE A 72 -2.05 7.56 19.65
N ALA A 73 -1.09 6.88 20.26
CA ALA A 73 0.33 7.12 20.01
C ALA A 73 0.66 6.97 18.51
N GLY A 74 1.30 7.99 17.92
CA GLY A 74 1.66 8.02 16.51
C GLY A 74 0.52 8.38 15.55
N LEU A 75 -0.65 8.74 16.07
CA LEU A 75 -1.77 9.27 15.27
C LEU A 75 -1.96 10.76 15.53
N ASP A 76 -1.72 11.56 14.50
CA ASP A 76 -1.99 12.99 14.48
C ASP A 76 -2.46 13.44 13.09
N SER A 77 -2.97 14.68 12.99
CA SER A 77 -3.55 15.20 11.76
C SER A 77 -2.60 15.20 10.54
N SER A 78 -1.28 15.24 10.74
CA SER A 78 -0.31 15.28 9.64
C SER A 78 -0.22 13.96 8.85
N ILE A 79 -0.65 12.85 9.45
CA ILE A 79 -0.63 11.53 8.81
C ILE A 79 -2.01 11.10 8.26
N VAL A 80 -3.05 11.88 8.55
CA VAL A 80 -4.41 11.67 8.05
C VAL A 80 -4.52 12.27 6.65
N VAL A 81 -5.00 11.48 5.70
CA VAL A 81 -5.23 11.98 4.34
C VAL A 81 -6.55 12.74 4.32
N SER A 82 -6.52 13.98 3.82
CA SER A 82 -7.74 14.76 3.62
C SER A 82 -8.76 13.94 2.80
N PRO A 83 -10.04 13.91 3.19
CA PRO A 83 -11.07 13.19 2.46
C PRO A 83 -11.21 13.59 0.98
N ASN A 84 -10.85 14.83 0.64
CA ASN A 84 -10.83 15.32 -0.75
C ASN A 84 -9.67 14.76 -1.59
N ARG A 85 -8.69 14.11 -0.96
CA ARG A 85 -7.54 13.47 -1.61
C ARG A 85 -7.71 11.95 -1.74
N LEU A 86 -8.87 11.42 -1.34
CA LEU A 86 -9.16 10.00 -1.43
C LEU A 86 -9.36 9.58 -2.88
N HIS A 87 -8.73 8.46 -3.23
CA HIS A 87 -8.78 7.90 -4.56
C HIS A 87 -8.50 6.40 -4.52
N LEU A 88 -8.87 5.68 -5.58
CA LEU A 88 -8.55 4.28 -5.79
C LEU A 88 -7.37 4.18 -6.76
N THR A 89 -6.18 3.78 -6.30
CA THR A 89 -5.00 3.66 -7.19
C THR A 89 -4.98 2.36 -7.99
N LEU A 90 -5.33 2.43 -9.28
CA LEU A 90 -5.39 1.27 -10.16
C LEU A 90 -4.01 0.72 -10.52
N GLY A 91 -2.97 1.55 -10.53
CA GLY A 91 -1.61 1.15 -10.91
C GLY A 91 -0.61 2.26 -10.69
N VAL A 92 0.65 1.89 -10.46
CA VAL A 92 1.79 2.82 -10.28
C VAL A 92 2.82 2.58 -11.37
N MET A 93 3.44 3.65 -11.88
CA MET A 93 4.32 3.60 -13.04
C MET A 93 5.44 4.66 -12.96
N ASN A 94 6.45 4.50 -13.81
CA ASN A 94 7.51 5.48 -14.03
C ASN A 94 7.36 6.05 -15.45
N LEU A 95 7.01 7.33 -15.54
CA LEU A 95 6.92 8.05 -16.81
C LEU A 95 8.10 9.00 -16.95
N ALA A 96 8.62 9.14 -18.17
CA ALA A 96 9.60 10.17 -18.50
C ALA A 96 8.92 11.54 -18.51
N SER A 97 9.57 12.55 -17.91
CA SER A 97 9.21 13.96 -18.11
C SER A 97 9.77 14.43 -19.45
N GLU A 98 8.97 15.16 -20.23
CA GLU A 98 9.35 15.62 -21.57
C GLU A 98 10.60 16.53 -21.55
N GLU A 99 10.88 17.18 -20.43
CA GLU A 99 12.03 18.07 -20.24
C GLU A 99 13.39 17.36 -20.29
N HIS A 100 13.45 16.05 -20.01
CA HIS A 100 14.72 15.30 -19.97
C HIS A 100 15.15 14.71 -21.32
N GLN A 101 14.36 14.87 -22.39
CA GLN A 101 14.72 14.31 -23.71
C GLN A 101 15.64 15.21 -24.55
N SER A 102 15.80 16.49 -24.19
CA SER A 102 16.55 17.46 -25.02
C SER A 102 18.00 17.74 -24.58
N ALA A 103 18.55 17.08 -23.55
CA ALA A 103 19.84 17.49 -22.98
C ALA A 103 20.77 16.35 -22.55
N GLN A 104 21.09 15.40 -23.42
CA GLN A 104 22.29 14.58 -23.21
C GLN A 104 23.07 14.31 -24.52
N PRO A 105 24.30 14.84 -24.65
CA PRO A 105 25.22 14.48 -25.72
C PRO A 105 25.74 13.05 -25.52
N GLU A 106 25.85 12.34 -26.64
CA GLU A 106 26.38 10.99 -26.75
C GLU A 106 27.85 10.89 -26.30
N ALA A 107 28.12 10.20 -25.19
CA ALA A 107 29.45 9.63 -24.92
C ALA A 107 29.40 8.62 -23.76
N SER A 108 28.87 7.41 -24.00
CA SER A 108 29.30 6.17 -23.33
C SER A 108 28.56 4.98 -23.93
N ALA A 109 29.22 4.28 -24.84
CA ALA A 109 28.72 3.09 -25.51
C ALA A 109 28.72 1.87 -24.56
N SER A 110 27.63 1.66 -23.84
CA SER A 110 27.25 0.33 -23.32
C SER A 110 25.94 -0.08 -23.98
N LYS A 111 26.03 -1.01 -24.94
CA LYS A 111 24.94 -1.58 -25.75
C LYS A 111 24.04 -2.52 -24.94
N GLU A 112 23.42 -2.04 -23.88
CA GLU A 112 22.20 -2.67 -23.36
C GLU A 112 21.01 -1.89 -23.91
N ALA A 113 20.17 -2.56 -24.69
CA ALA A 113 18.96 -2.00 -25.27
C ALA A 113 17.99 -1.59 -24.15
N LYS A 114 18.15 -0.38 -23.61
CA LYS A 114 17.15 0.22 -22.74
C LYS A 114 15.88 0.38 -23.57
N THR A 115 14.86 -0.37 -23.19
CA THR A 115 13.50 -0.16 -23.70
C THR A 115 13.14 1.33 -23.55
N PRO A 116 12.58 1.96 -24.59
CA PRO A 116 12.22 3.37 -24.55
C PRO A 116 11.29 3.62 -23.36
N GLN A 117 11.65 4.62 -22.54
CA GLN A 117 10.87 4.98 -21.36
C GLN A 117 9.54 5.59 -21.81
N LYS A 118 8.43 5.10 -21.24
CA LYS A 118 7.08 5.56 -21.58
C LYS A 118 6.85 7.00 -21.13
N SER A 119 6.17 7.78 -21.95
CA SER A 119 5.81 9.19 -21.67
C SER A 119 4.41 9.34 -21.07
N ILE A 120 4.09 10.55 -20.61
CA ILE A 120 2.73 10.93 -20.19
C ILE A 120 1.76 10.89 -21.37
N ALA A 121 2.19 11.35 -22.55
CA ALA A 121 1.37 11.31 -23.77
C ALA A 121 0.98 9.87 -24.14
N ASP A 122 1.91 8.91 -24.03
CA ASP A 122 1.61 7.50 -24.29
C ASP A 122 0.55 6.96 -23.31
N ALA A 123 0.66 7.29 -22.02
CA ALA A 123 -0.30 6.86 -21.00
C ALA A 123 -1.71 7.43 -21.27
N LEU A 124 -1.80 8.71 -21.67
CA LEU A 124 -3.06 9.35 -22.02
C LEU A 124 -3.69 8.74 -23.29
N ALA A 125 -2.86 8.34 -24.27
CA ALA A 125 -3.33 7.63 -25.45
C ALA A 125 -3.97 6.29 -25.07
N VAL A 126 -3.36 5.54 -24.15
CA VAL A 126 -3.96 4.28 -23.63
C VAL A 126 -5.29 4.55 -22.92
N LEU A 127 -5.38 5.54 -22.04
CA LEU A 127 -6.65 5.89 -21.37
C LEU A 127 -7.74 6.25 -22.38
N SER A 128 -7.39 7.04 -23.40
CA SER A 128 -8.32 7.44 -24.45
C SER A 128 -8.82 6.24 -25.25
N SER A 129 -7.93 5.28 -25.54
CA SER A 129 -8.30 4.03 -26.25
C SER A 129 -9.22 3.12 -25.45
N LEU A 130 -9.14 3.16 -24.11
CA LEU A 130 -9.97 2.33 -23.21
C LEU A 130 -11.38 2.87 -23.01
N LYS A 131 -11.61 4.16 -23.27
CA LYS A 131 -12.91 4.81 -23.07
C LYS A 131 -14.11 4.03 -23.66
N PRO A 132 -14.11 3.62 -24.95
CA PRO A 132 -15.25 2.88 -25.51
C PRO A 132 -15.50 1.54 -24.81
N ASP A 133 -14.43 0.84 -24.42
CA ASP A 133 -14.56 -0.45 -23.73
C ASP A 133 -15.12 -0.28 -22.31
N ILE A 134 -14.71 0.79 -21.61
CA ILE A 134 -15.25 1.15 -20.29
C ILE A 134 -16.73 1.50 -20.40
N GLU A 135 -17.12 2.33 -21.37
CA GLU A 135 -18.51 2.74 -21.58
C GLU A 135 -19.40 1.54 -21.93
N SER A 136 -18.92 0.66 -22.82
CA SER A 136 -19.58 -0.59 -23.19
C SER A 136 -19.72 -1.53 -21.99
N ALA A 137 -18.64 -1.70 -21.22
CA ALA A 137 -18.63 -2.55 -20.04
C ALA A 137 -19.58 -2.05 -18.95
N LEU A 138 -19.74 -0.73 -18.80
CA LEU A 138 -20.66 -0.12 -17.83
C LEU A 138 -22.10 -0.01 -18.33
N LYS A 139 -22.35 -0.10 -19.64
CA LYS A 139 -23.70 0.00 -20.25
C LYS A 139 -24.44 1.29 -19.82
N GLY A 140 -23.70 2.39 -19.72
CA GLY A 140 -24.23 3.68 -19.26
C GLY A 140 -24.54 3.77 -17.76
N GLN A 141 -24.24 2.74 -16.97
CA GLN A 141 -24.36 2.81 -15.50
C GLN A 141 -23.12 3.47 -14.90
N PRO A 142 -23.27 4.18 -13.76
CA PRO A 142 -22.10 4.67 -13.03
C PRO A 142 -21.27 3.51 -12.47
N LEU A 143 -19.99 3.77 -12.22
CA LEU A 143 -19.13 2.86 -11.48
C LEU A 143 -19.68 2.71 -10.04
N GLN A 144 -20.02 1.48 -9.64
CA GLN A 144 -20.55 1.17 -8.31
C GLN A 144 -19.58 0.27 -7.55
N LEU A 145 -18.97 0.80 -6.50
CA LEU A 145 -18.06 0.04 -5.65
C LEU A 145 -18.57 0.04 -4.21
N CYS A 146 -18.67 -1.14 -3.61
CA CYS A 146 -18.94 -1.28 -2.19
C CYS A 146 -17.62 -1.11 -1.44
N LEU A 147 -17.50 -0.06 -0.63
CA LEU A 147 -16.34 0.22 0.21
C LEU A 147 -16.78 0.17 1.67
N ASN A 148 -16.81 -1.02 2.26
CA ASN A 148 -17.49 -1.30 3.53
C ASN A 148 -16.62 -2.04 4.55
N GLU A 149 -15.33 -2.27 4.26
CA GLU A 149 -14.39 -2.88 5.19
C GLU A 149 -13.14 -2.00 5.34
N PHE A 150 -12.80 -1.66 6.59
CA PHE A 150 -11.51 -1.09 6.93
C PHE A 150 -10.48 -2.19 7.08
N ASN A 151 -9.28 -1.96 6.58
CA ASN A 151 -8.21 -2.94 6.66
C ASN A 151 -6.85 -2.24 6.80
N VAL A 152 -5.84 -3.00 7.22
CA VAL A 152 -4.51 -2.47 7.55
C VAL A 152 -3.46 -3.21 6.73
N MET A 153 -2.81 -2.47 5.83
CA MET A 153 -1.67 -2.96 5.07
C MET A 153 -0.41 -2.86 5.91
N ARG A 154 0.07 -4.01 6.39
CA ARG A 154 1.33 -4.10 7.14
C ARG A 154 2.54 -4.05 6.21
N ARG A 155 3.42 -3.06 6.37
CA ARG A 155 4.57 -2.87 5.48
C ARG A 155 5.78 -3.72 5.88
N SER A 156 6.06 -3.83 7.18
CA SER A 156 7.16 -4.68 7.65
C SER A 156 6.94 -5.19 9.07
N SER A 157 7.56 -6.33 9.40
CA SER A 157 7.66 -6.79 10.80
C SER A 157 8.65 -5.96 11.64
N ALA A 158 9.42 -5.09 10.97
CA ALA A 158 10.44 -4.22 11.56
C ALA A 158 9.91 -2.88 12.09
N GLY A 159 8.59 -2.65 12.03
CA GLY A 159 7.94 -1.48 12.62
C GLY A 159 7.82 -0.26 11.70
N GLU A 160 7.80 -0.46 10.39
CA GLU A 160 7.38 0.61 9.47
C GLU A 160 5.90 0.97 9.68
N ALA A 161 5.51 2.18 9.26
CA ALA A 161 4.13 2.63 9.36
C ALA A 161 3.20 1.70 8.57
N ASP A 162 2.16 1.24 9.25
CA ASP A 162 1.06 0.52 8.62
C ASP A 162 0.18 1.52 7.87
N VAL A 163 -0.51 1.07 6.83
CA VAL A 163 -1.44 1.93 6.07
C VAL A 163 -2.84 1.42 6.30
N MET A 164 -3.71 2.25 6.86
CA MET A 164 -5.14 1.96 6.94
C MET A 164 -5.81 2.37 5.64
N TYR A 165 -6.67 1.49 5.13
CA TYR A 165 -7.41 1.70 3.89
C TYR A 165 -8.85 1.19 4.02
N ILE A 166 -9.74 1.69 3.16
CA ILE A 166 -11.11 1.18 3.02
C ILE A 166 -11.18 0.42 1.70
N GLY A 167 -11.80 -0.75 1.73
CA GLY A 167 -12.01 -1.59 0.56
C GLY A 167 -13.35 -2.32 0.63
N PRO A 168 -13.68 -3.11 -0.40
CA PRO A 168 -14.82 -4.01 -0.36
C PRO A 168 -14.58 -5.13 0.65
N ALA A 169 -15.66 -5.52 1.33
CA ALA A 169 -15.65 -6.62 2.26
C ALA A 169 -15.24 -7.94 1.56
N THR A 170 -14.36 -8.68 2.22
CA THR A 170 -13.91 -10.00 1.73
C THR A 170 -14.96 -11.09 1.86
N ALA A 171 -15.92 -10.90 2.77
CA ALA A 171 -17.05 -11.79 3.00
C ALA A 171 -18.38 -11.09 2.63
N GLY A 172 -19.27 -11.82 1.97
CA GLY A 172 -20.61 -11.35 1.62
C GLY A 172 -20.96 -11.52 0.15
N THR A 173 -22.25 -11.42 -0.15
CA THR A 173 -22.74 -11.41 -1.54
C THR A 173 -22.45 -10.05 -2.16
N GLN A 174 -21.55 -10.02 -3.13
CA GLN A 174 -21.31 -8.83 -3.93
C GLN A 174 -22.40 -8.67 -4.99
N THR A 175 -22.85 -7.43 -5.23
CA THR A 175 -23.86 -7.15 -6.26
C THR A 175 -23.27 -7.34 -7.66
N LYS A 176 -24.13 -7.50 -8.68
CA LYS A 176 -23.66 -7.63 -10.07
C LYS A 176 -22.95 -6.35 -10.53
N GLU A 177 -23.46 -5.21 -10.11
CA GLU A 177 -22.95 -3.88 -10.41
C GLU A 177 -21.57 -3.67 -9.78
N HIS A 178 -21.35 -4.18 -8.57
CA HIS A 178 -20.03 -4.20 -7.93
C HIS A 178 -19.02 -5.01 -8.75
N MET A 179 -19.38 -6.25 -9.09
CA MET A 179 -18.50 -7.14 -9.84
C MET A 179 -18.18 -6.59 -11.24
N GLN A 180 -19.16 -5.97 -11.90
CA GLN A 180 -18.99 -5.30 -13.18
C GLN A 180 -18.00 -4.13 -13.05
N SER A 181 -18.16 -3.29 -12.04
CA SER A 181 -17.28 -2.15 -11.78
C SER A 181 -15.84 -2.60 -11.46
N VAL A 182 -15.67 -3.65 -10.66
CA VAL A 182 -14.37 -4.27 -10.40
C VAL A 182 -13.73 -4.73 -11.72
N GLY A 183 -14.48 -5.42 -12.58
CA GLY A 183 -13.99 -5.89 -13.88
C GLY A 183 -13.55 -4.78 -14.84
N VAL A 184 -14.23 -3.63 -14.82
CA VAL A 184 -13.82 -2.43 -15.57
C VAL A 184 -12.45 -1.94 -15.09
N LEU A 185 -12.29 -1.79 -13.78
CA LEU A 185 -11.08 -1.25 -13.20
C LEU A 185 -9.90 -2.24 -13.38
N GLU A 186 -10.15 -3.55 -13.31
CA GLU A 186 -9.18 -4.60 -13.63
C GLU A 186 -8.73 -4.52 -15.09
N THR A 187 -9.66 -4.25 -16.00
CA THR A 187 -9.37 -4.11 -17.44
C THR A 187 -8.45 -2.92 -17.69
N VAL A 188 -8.67 -1.79 -17.02
CA VAL A 188 -7.76 -0.63 -17.08
C VAL A 188 -6.36 -0.99 -16.58
N ASN A 189 -6.26 -1.62 -15.41
CA ASN A 189 -4.96 -2.03 -14.87
C ASN A 189 -4.24 -3.02 -15.81
N ARG A 190 -4.95 -4.06 -16.27
CA ARG A 190 -4.41 -5.08 -17.19
C ARG A 190 -3.87 -4.43 -18.45
N ARG A 191 -4.60 -3.51 -19.06
CA ARG A 191 -4.14 -2.81 -20.28
C ARG A 191 -2.83 -2.05 -20.05
N PHE A 192 -2.70 -1.38 -18.91
CA PHE A 192 -1.46 -0.66 -18.58
C PHE A 192 -0.27 -1.57 -18.26
N ILE A 193 -0.52 -2.79 -17.76
CA ILE A 193 0.51 -3.83 -17.62
C ILE A 193 0.94 -4.33 -19.02
N GLU A 194 -0.02 -4.67 -19.88
CA GLU A 194 0.22 -5.16 -21.25
C GLU A 194 1.00 -4.15 -22.11
N GLU A 195 0.71 -2.86 -21.95
CA GLU A 195 1.40 -1.77 -22.65
C GLU A 195 2.77 -1.41 -22.04
N GLY A 196 3.17 -2.10 -20.96
CA GLY A 196 4.49 -1.97 -20.35
C GLY A 196 4.69 -0.74 -19.44
N PHE A 197 3.60 -0.10 -19.00
CA PHE A 197 3.69 1.03 -18.06
C PHE A 197 3.89 0.58 -16.61
N ILE A 198 3.22 -0.50 -16.23
CA ILE A 198 3.24 -1.02 -14.85
C ILE A 198 4.12 -2.28 -14.82
N THR A 199 5.29 -2.17 -14.20
CA THR A 199 6.24 -3.29 -14.06
C THR A 199 6.01 -4.10 -12.77
N ASP A 200 5.31 -3.55 -11.78
CA ASP A 200 4.91 -4.26 -10.58
C ASP A 200 3.67 -5.13 -10.87
N THR A 201 3.91 -6.39 -11.26
CA THR A 201 2.86 -7.38 -11.58
C THR A 201 2.32 -8.12 -10.36
N ARG A 202 2.68 -7.68 -9.14
CA ARG A 202 2.12 -8.28 -7.92
C ARG A 202 0.60 -8.16 -7.95
N PRO A 203 -0.13 -9.21 -7.54
CA PRO A 203 -1.59 -9.15 -7.46
C PRO A 203 -2.01 -7.94 -6.63
N LEU A 204 -2.92 -7.14 -7.18
CA LEU A 204 -3.58 -6.08 -6.46
C LEU A 204 -4.36 -6.69 -5.26
N LYS A 205 -4.00 -6.30 -4.02
CA LYS A 205 -4.60 -6.91 -2.82
C LYS A 205 -6.04 -6.43 -2.60
N VAL A 206 -7.00 -7.12 -3.20
CA VAL A 206 -8.40 -7.28 -2.79
C VAL A 206 -8.79 -8.71 -3.24
N GLY A 207 -9.48 -9.49 -2.41
CA GLY A 207 -9.67 -10.93 -2.63
C GLY A 207 -10.28 -11.30 -4.00
N ARG A 208 -9.77 -12.40 -4.58
CA ARG A 208 -10.13 -13.19 -5.80
C ARG A 208 -10.47 -12.48 -7.14
N ALA A 209 -10.80 -11.19 -7.15
CA ALA A 209 -10.83 -10.32 -8.32
C ALA A 209 -10.17 -9.00 -7.90
N THR A 210 -9.06 -8.71 -8.55
CA THR A 210 -7.87 -8.04 -8.06
C THR A 210 -7.87 -6.59 -8.56
N LEU A 211 -8.38 -5.65 -7.74
CA LEU A 211 -8.17 -4.21 -7.92
C LEU A 211 -7.44 -3.59 -6.74
N ARG A 212 -6.43 -2.74 -6.98
CA ARG A 212 -5.83 -1.90 -5.93
C ARG A 212 -6.75 -0.70 -5.86
N ALA A 213 -7.54 -0.65 -4.81
CA ALA A 213 -7.89 0.61 -4.22
C ALA A 213 -6.78 0.94 -3.22
N HIS A 214 -5.68 1.60 -3.62
CA HIS A 214 -4.91 2.31 -2.59
C HIS A 214 -5.70 3.55 -2.19
N MET A 215 -6.76 3.35 -1.41
CA MET A 215 -7.26 4.40 -0.56
C MET A 215 -6.22 4.59 0.54
N HIS A 216 -5.30 5.52 0.34
CA HIS A 216 -4.53 6.05 1.46
C HIS A 216 -5.51 6.81 2.33
N LEU A 217 -6.08 6.15 3.34
CA LEU A 217 -6.91 6.84 4.32
C LEU A 217 -6.02 7.46 5.40
N VAL A 218 -5.01 6.71 5.85
CA VAL A 218 -4.10 7.16 6.91
C VAL A 218 -2.75 6.44 6.78
N HIS A 219 -1.64 7.17 6.86
CA HIS A 219 -0.31 6.61 7.14
C HIS A 219 -0.20 6.32 8.64
N VAL A 220 -0.92 5.32 9.17
CA VAL A 220 -0.89 5.05 10.62
C VAL A 220 0.42 4.37 11.01
N LEU A 221 1.34 5.11 11.64
CA LEU A 221 2.44 4.51 12.37
C LEU A 221 1.90 3.84 13.64
N ILE A 222 1.26 2.66 13.54
CA ILE A 222 0.88 1.86 14.70
C ILE A 222 2.15 1.20 15.24
N VAL A 223 2.88 1.92 16.09
CA VAL A 223 3.92 1.32 16.92
C VAL A 223 3.21 0.38 17.90
N ARG A 224 3.52 -0.92 17.79
CA ARG A 224 2.96 -2.04 18.55
C ARG A 224 2.48 -1.69 19.96
N HIS A 225 1.18 -1.46 20.11
CA HIS A 225 0.47 -1.78 21.34
C HIS A 225 -0.91 -2.35 20.96
N LYS A 226 -1.22 -3.54 21.49
CA LYS A 226 -2.47 -4.31 21.25
C LYS A 226 -3.77 -3.55 21.60
N VAL A 227 -3.66 -2.34 22.15
CA VAL A 227 -4.77 -1.49 22.62
C VAL A 227 -5.50 -0.80 21.46
N ALA A 228 -4.81 -0.43 20.38
CA ALA A 228 -5.41 0.34 19.29
C ALA A 228 -6.39 -0.45 18.41
N LEU A 229 -6.15 -1.76 18.20
CA LEU A 229 -7.03 -2.60 17.40
C LEU A 229 -8.40 -2.83 18.06
N TYR A 230 -8.44 -2.96 19.39
CA TYR A 230 -9.69 -3.08 20.14
C TYR A 230 -10.57 -1.83 20.04
N TYR A 231 -9.96 -0.65 19.98
CA TYR A 231 -10.70 0.61 19.83
C TYR A 231 -11.31 0.77 18.45
N ILE A 232 -10.61 0.38 17.39
CA ILE A 232 -11.11 0.46 16.01
C ILE A 232 -12.33 -0.47 15.83
N GLU A 233 -12.26 -1.72 16.31
CA GLU A 233 -13.39 -2.65 16.27
C GLU A 233 -14.59 -2.13 17.09
N HIS A 234 -14.34 -1.50 18.23
CA HIS A 234 -15.39 -0.94 19.08
C HIS A 234 -16.09 0.28 18.43
N VAL A 235 -15.33 1.19 17.80
CA VAL A 235 -15.87 2.36 17.11
C VAL A 235 -16.69 1.94 15.87
N ILE A 236 -16.18 0.99 15.07
CA ILE A 236 -16.90 0.45 13.91
C ILE A 236 -18.25 -0.16 14.32
N SER A 237 -18.30 -0.88 15.45
CA SER A 237 -19.54 -1.46 15.98
C SER A 237 -20.56 -0.42 16.46
N GLN A 238 -20.13 0.80 16.84
CA GLN A 238 -21.05 1.84 17.31
C GLN A 238 -21.63 2.69 16.16
N THR A 239 -20.93 2.79 15.03
CA THR A 239 -21.40 3.56 13.85
C THR A 239 -22.31 2.78 12.91
N SER A 240 -22.53 1.48 13.13
CA SER A 240 -23.36 0.61 12.26
C SER A 240 -24.80 0.42 12.75
N LYS A 241 -25.34 1.36 13.54
CA LYS A 241 -26.76 1.44 13.94
C LYS A 241 -27.38 2.69 13.34
#